data_AF-A0A935TJR6-F1
#
_entry.id   AF-A0A935TJR6-F1
#
_cell.length_a   1.000
_cell.length_b   1.000
_cell.length_c   1.000
_cell.angle_alpha   90.00
_cell.angle_beta   90.00
_cell.angle_gamma   90.00
#
_symmetry.space_group_name_H-M   'P 1'
#
loop_
_entity.id
_entity.type
_entity.pdbx_description
1 polymer ?
#
loop_
_entity_poly.entity_id
_entity_poly.type
_entity_poly.pdbx_seq_one_letter_code
_entity_poly.pdbx_strand_id
1 'polypeptide(L)' 'MKKIAGLVVSFFIGSIGFLVIFKLFFLDKIPREDEIAPGVIVFISLLLGTIFAFLGNAISNYFSKK' A
#
# COMPACT_ATOMS: atom_id res chain seq x y z
N MET A 1 -3.02 4.22 21.81
CA MET A 1 -4.11 3.90 20.87
C MET A 1 -4.35 4.97 19.78
N LYS A 2 -4.36 6.28 20.08
CA LYS A 2 -4.57 7.35 19.06
C LYS A 2 -3.60 7.33 17.85
N LYS A 3 -2.31 7.04 18.05
CA LYS A 3 -1.31 6.98 16.97
C LYS A 3 -1.51 5.82 15.99
N ILE A 4 -1.94 4.66 16.50
CA ILE A 4 -2.16 3.45 15.68
C ILE A 4 -3.42 3.62 14.82
N ALA A 5 -4.50 4.14 15.42
CA ALA A 5 -5.73 4.45 14.68
C ALA A 5 -5.47 5.46 13.54
N GLY A 6 -4.68 6.52 13.80
CA GLY A 6 -4.27 7.47 12.76
C GLY A 6 -3.51 6.80 11.62
N LEU A 7 -2.55 5.92 11.94
CA LEU A 7 -1.76 5.17 10.94
C LEU A 7 -2.63 4.29 10.04
N VAL A 8 -3.57 3.56 10.64
CA VAL A 8 -4.49 2.67 9.91
C VAL A 8 -5.42 3.49 9.01
N VAL A 9 -5.98 4.59 9.52
CA VAL A 9 -6.85 5.47 8.73
C VAL A 9 -6.07 6.10 7.56
N SER A 10 -4.86 6.60 7.78
CA SER A 10 -4.00 7.15 6.72
C SER A 10 -3.66 6.09 5.66
N PHE A 11 -3.41 4.85 6.08
CA PHE A 11 -3.14 3.74 5.18
C PHE A 11 -4.34 3.43 4.27
N PHE A 12 -5.54 3.33 4.84
CA PHE A 12 -6.75 3.08 4.05
C PHE A 12 -7.08 4.24 3.11
N ILE A 13 -6.98 5.49 3.58
CA ILE A 13 -7.20 6.68 2.73
C ILE A 13 -6.21 6.70 1.56
N GLY A 14 -4.91 6.47 1.82
CA GLY A 14 -3.89 6.42 0.77
C GLY A 14 -4.11 5.27 -0.21
N SER A 15 -4.46 4.09 0.30
CA SER A 15 -4.72 2.90 -0.52
C SER A 15 -5.93 3.09 -1.44
N ILE A 16 -7.04 3.61 -0.91
CA ILE A 16 -8.24 3.90 -1.69
C ILE A 16 -7.95 4.96 -2.75
N GLY A 17 -7.27 6.05 -2.37
CA GLY A 17 -6.88 7.11 -3.31
C GLY A 17 -6.00 6.58 -4.45
N PHE A 18 -5.02 5.73 -4.13
CA PHE A 18 -4.17 5.07 -5.12
C PHE A 18 -4.99 4.18 -6.05
N LEU A 19 -5.86 3.31 -5.54
CA LEU A 19 -6.68 2.40 -6.35
C LEU A 19 -7.61 3.16 -7.32
N VAL A 20 -8.18 4.28 -6.87
CA VAL A 20 -9.03 5.13 -7.72
C VAL A 20 -8.21 5.73 -8.87
N ILE A 21 -7.04 6.31 -8.58
CA ILE A 21 -6.15 6.85 -9.61
C ILE A 21 -5.69 5.75 -10.56
N PHE A 22 -5.26 4.60 -10.02
CA PHE A 22 -4.82 3.46 -10.80
C PHE A 22 -5.91 2.98 -11.78
N LYS A 23 -7.16 2.92 -11.31
CA LYS A 23 -8.31 2.59 -12.15
C LYS A 23 -8.48 3.58 -13.31
N LEU A 24 -8.50 4.87 -13.01
CA LEU A 24 -8.76 5.92 -14.00
C LEU A 24 -7.66 6.05 -15.06
N PHE A 25 -6.39 5.89 -14.67
CA PHE A 25 -5.27 6.14 -15.57
C PHE A 25 -4.80 4.89 -16.33
N PHE A 26 -4.91 3.71 -15.72
CA PHE A 26 -4.40 2.46 -16.27
C PHE A 26 -5.53 1.51 -16.64
N LEU A 27 -6.35 1.11 -15.67
CA LEU A 27 -7.30 0.00 -15.85
C LEU A 27 -8.34 0.30 -16.94
N ASP A 28 -8.81 1.54 -17.05
CA ASP A 28 -9.76 1.96 -18.10
C ASP A 28 -9.19 1.89 -19.54
N LYS A 29 -7.87 1.75 -19.68
CA LYS A 29 -7.17 1.63 -20.96
C LYS A 29 -6.76 0.20 -21.31
N ILE A 30 -7.00 -0.75 -20.40
CA ILE A 30 -6.59 -2.15 -20.54
C ILE A 30 -7.85 -2.99 -20.81
N PRO A 31 -7.83 -3.93 -21.77
CA PRO A 31 -8.92 -4.87 -21.96
C PRO A 31 -9.18 -5.65 -20.66
N ARG A 32 -10.46 -5.92 -20.34
CA ARG A 32 -10.87 -6.63 -19.10
C ARG A 32 -10.12 -7.92 -18.82
N GLU A 33 -9.69 -8.57 -19.88
CA GLU A 33 -9.01 -9.88 -19.89
C GLU A 33 -7.57 -9.75 -19.36
N ASP A 34 -6.97 -8.57 -19.52
CA ASP A 34 -5.60 -8.24 -19.13
C ASP A 34 -5.53 -7.47 -17.79
N GLU A 35 -6.68 -7.12 -17.16
CA GLU A 35 -6.74 -6.36 -15.90
C GLU A 35 -6.19 -7.12 -14.68
N ILE A 36 -6.15 -8.46 -14.75
CA ILE A 36 -5.72 -9.33 -13.65
C ILE A 36 -4.24 -9.11 -13.33
N ALA A 37 -3.37 -8.99 -14.34
CA ALA A 37 -1.93 -8.85 -14.14
C ALA A 37 -1.55 -7.52 -13.44
N PRO A 38 -2.02 -6.34 -13.90
CA PRO A 38 -1.79 -5.07 -13.21
C PRO A 38 -2.39 -5.05 -11.80
N GLY A 39 -3.60 -5.60 -11.62
CA GLY A 39 -4.26 -5.64 -10.31
C GLY A 39 -3.50 -6.48 -9.27
N VAL A 40 -2.99 -7.64 -9.68
CA VAL A 40 -2.20 -8.52 -8.80
C VAL A 40 -0.86 -7.87 -8.44
N ILE A 41 -0.19 -7.20 -9.38
CA ILE A 41 1.07 -6.48 -9.11
C ILE A 41 0.86 -5.36 -8.09
N VAL A 42 -0.23 -4.59 -8.21
CA VAL A 42 -0.58 -3.55 -7.24
C VAL A 42 -0.82 -4.13 -5.86
N PHE A 43 -1.57 -5.23 -5.76
CA PHE A 43 -1.86 -5.88 -4.48
C PHE A 43 -0.59 -6.42 -3.81
N ILE A 44 0.27 -7.10 -4.57
CA ILE A 44 1.58 -7.57 -4.09
C ILE A 44 2.46 -6.39 -3.65
N SER A 45 2.46 -5.30 -4.39
CA SER A 45 3.22 -4.09 -4.04
C SER A 45 2.74 -3.48 -2.72
N LEU A 46 1.42 -3.45 -2.48
CA LEU A 46 0.83 -2.97 -1.23
C LEU A 46 1.25 -3.85 -0.04
N LEU A 47 1.21 -5.18 -0.21
CA LEU A 47 1.64 -6.14 0.82
C LEU A 47 3.13 -5.98 1.13
N LEU A 48 3.99 -5.94 0.12
CA LEU A 48 5.43 -5.74 0.28
C LEU A 48 5.73 -4.41 0.98
N GLY A 49 5.09 -3.32 0.54
CA GLY A 49 5.25 -2.01 1.17
C GLY A 49 4.89 -2.02 2.66
N THR A 50 3.82 -2.74 3.03
CA THR A 50 3.39 -2.88 4.43
C THR A 50 4.41 -3.69 5.24
N ILE A 51 4.92 -4.80 4.69
CA ILE A 51 5.94 -5.64 5.32
C ILE A 51 7.23 -4.83 5.53
N PHE A 52 7.69 -4.11 4.51
CA PHE A 52 8.91 -3.29 4.62
C PHE A 52 8.73 -2.11 5.56
N ALA A 53 7.57 -1.46 5.61
CA ALA A 53 7.29 -0.41 6.58
C ALA A 53 7.33 -0.95 8.02
N PHE A 54 6.79 -2.15 8.25
CA PHE A 54 6.86 -2.82 9.55
C PHE A 54 8.31 -3.16 9.93
N LEU A 55 9.07 -3.77 9.02
CA LEU A 55 10.48 -4.12 9.23
C LEU A 55 11.34 -2.88 9.47
N GLY A 56 11.16 -1.82 8.68
CA GLY A 56 11.86 -0.55 8.82
C GLY A 56 11.58 0.10 10.18
N ASN A 57 10.32 0.08 10.64
CA ASN A 57 9.98 0.55 11.99
C ASN A 57 10.63 -0.32 13.09
N ALA A 58 10.65 -1.65 12.93
CA ALA A 58 11.30 -2.55 13.89
C ALA A 58 12.82 -2.27 13.99
N ILE A 59 13.49 -2.12 12.85
CA ILE A 59 14.92 -1.79 12.76
C ILE A 59 15.18 -0.40 13.35
N SER A 60 14.40 0.61 12.99
CA SER A 60 14.54 1.99 13.50
C SER A 60 14.40 2.06 15.02
N ASN A 61 13.45 1.31 15.60
CA ASN A 61 13.28 1.23 17.04
C ASN A 61 14.42 0.49 17.75
N TYR A 62 15.00 -0.52 17.09
CA TYR A 62 16.17 -1.23 17.62
C TYR A 62 17.41 -0.32 17.68
N PHE A 63 17.66 0.47 16.63
CA PHE A 63 18.78 1.41 16.59
C PHE A 63 18.56 2.67 17.44
N SER A 64 17.33 3.18 17.58
CA SER A 64 17.04 4.33 18.44
C SER A 64 17.08 4.02 19.94
N LYS A 65 17.06 2.74 20.32
CA LYS A 65 17.20 2.29 21.72
C LYS A 65 18.65 1.98 22.12
N LYS A 66 19.59 2.08 21.18
CA LYS A 66 21.03 1.91 21.41
C LYS A 66 21.70 3.28 21.49
#